data_AF-A0A972WSE3-F1
#
_entry.id   AF-A0A972WSE3-F1
#
_cell.length_a   1.000
_cell.length_b   1.000
_cell.length_c   1.000
_cell.angle_alpha   90.00
_cell.angle_beta   90.00
_cell.angle_gamma   90.00
#
_symmetry.space_group_name_H-M   'P 1'
#
loop_
_entity.id
_entity.type
_entity.pdbx_description
1 polymer ?
#
loop_
_entity_poly.entity_id
_entity_poly.type
_entity_poly.pdbx_seq_one_letter_code
_entity_poly.pdbx_strand_id
1 'polypeptide(L)'
;MTVKSTGKRPSASGKARPARQRARDKPKVIDRILDFPYRKLFGLSGQLTIASFVLVILVVKFVTGINTVTLDPMTCELAWVDTVYKPFHKQRILANTQSELTKLMAEKQTALWQINAGRNPFPSTGNGNVAGAKRINKDKFFWRSYAVNLEKERVAISTCLRRLPTYSFD
;
A
#
# COMPACT_ATOMS: atom_id res chain seq x y z
N MET A 1 -43.90 -69.30 52.46
CA MET A 1 -42.51 -69.06 51.99
C MET A 1 -42.01 -67.80 52.69
N THR A 2 -41.35 -67.94 53.83
CA THR A 2 -39.88 -68.04 54.06
C THR A 2 -39.17 -66.68 54.21
N VAL A 3 -38.71 -66.45 55.45
CA VAL A 3 -37.38 -65.97 55.87
C VAL A 3 -37.06 -64.47 55.90
N LYS A 4 -36.72 -64.03 57.13
CA LYS A 4 -35.97 -62.84 57.58
C LYS A 4 -34.70 -62.55 56.76
N SER A 5 -34.28 -61.28 56.69
CA SER A 5 -32.90 -60.86 57.04
C SER A 5 -32.69 -59.35 56.92
N THR A 6 -32.10 -58.76 57.95
CA THR A 6 -31.50 -57.42 58.06
C THR A 6 -30.21 -57.28 57.26
N GLY A 7 -29.86 -56.08 56.74
CA GLY A 7 -28.45 -55.83 56.40
C GLY A 7 -28.10 -54.56 55.60
N LYS A 8 -27.30 -53.71 56.27
CA LYS A 8 -26.11 -52.97 55.78
C LYS A 8 -26.25 -51.65 54.98
N ARG A 9 -25.23 -50.83 55.25
CA ARG A 9 -24.98 -49.39 54.99
C ARG A 9 -24.02 -49.25 53.76
N PRO A 10 -23.37 -48.09 53.50
CA PRO A 10 -23.55 -47.19 52.35
C PRO A 10 -22.40 -47.19 51.29
N SER A 11 -22.48 -46.23 50.35
CA SER A 11 -21.39 -45.59 49.56
C SER A 11 -21.09 -46.12 48.16
N ALA A 12 -21.20 -45.24 47.14
CA ALA A 12 -20.08 -44.87 46.25
C ALA A 12 -20.51 -43.86 45.15
N SER A 13 -20.03 -42.62 45.27
CA SER A 13 -19.33 -41.85 44.22
C SER A 13 -19.82 -41.93 42.75
N GLY A 14 -20.31 -40.79 42.22
CA GLY A 14 -20.40 -40.54 40.78
C GLY A 14 -20.51 -39.05 40.43
N LYS A 15 -19.39 -38.44 40.04
CA LYS A 15 -19.16 -37.00 39.79
C LYS A 15 -20.07 -36.39 38.71
N ALA A 16 -20.40 -35.12 38.92
CA ALA A 16 -21.08 -34.21 38.00
C ALA A 16 -20.31 -33.94 36.67
N ARG A 17 -21.05 -33.72 35.58
CA ARG A 17 -20.58 -33.06 34.34
C ARG A 17 -21.54 -31.92 33.97
N PRO A 18 -21.08 -30.68 33.77
CA PRO A 18 -21.92 -29.62 33.26
C PRO A 18 -21.99 -29.67 31.73
N ALA A 19 -23.20 -29.54 31.18
CA ALA A 19 -23.46 -29.43 29.76
C ALA A 19 -22.95 -28.08 29.24
N ARG A 20 -21.93 -28.13 28.38
CA ARG A 20 -21.25 -26.98 27.80
C ARG A 20 -22.09 -26.38 26.66
N GLN A 21 -22.32 -25.07 26.76
CA GLN A 21 -22.98 -24.19 25.79
C GLN A 21 -22.51 -24.45 24.34
N ARG A 22 -23.45 -24.58 23.40
CA ARG A 22 -23.22 -24.44 21.96
C ARG A 22 -23.87 -23.15 21.48
N ALA A 23 -23.19 -22.03 21.66
CA ALA A 23 -23.44 -20.85 20.84
C ALA A 23 -22.91 -21.17 19.43
N ARG A 24 -23.82 -21.25 18.46
CA ARG A 24 -23.49 -21.36 17.03
C ARG A 24 -22.94 -20.01 16.56
N ASP A 25 -21.63 -19.85 16.60
CA ASP A 25 -20.96 -18.80 15.83
C ASP A 25 -20.97 -19.20 14.35
N LYS A 26 -21.56 -18.33 13.51
CA LYS A 26 -21.58 -18.50 12.05
C LYS A 26 -20.14 -18.43 11.53
N PRO A 27 -19.70 -19.36 10.65
CA PRO A 27 -18.34 -19.36 10.16
C PRO A 27 -18.11 -18.12 9.30
N LYS A 28 -17.10 -17.33 9.67
CA LYS A 28 -16.63 -16.17 8.90
C LYS A 28 -16.08 -16.68 7.57
N VAL A 29 -16.36 -15.97 6.49
CA VAL A 29 -15.96 -16.31 5.10
C VAL A 29 -14.46 -16.60 4.95
N ILE A 30 -13.64 -16.08 5.87
CA ILE A 30 -12.20 -16.32 5.98
C ILE A 30 -11.88 -17.81 6.19
N ASP A 31 -12.66 -18.54 6.98
CA ASP A 31 -12.45 -19.99 7.19
C ASP A 31 -12.67 -20.77 5.90
N ARG A 32 -13.58 -20.31 5.03
CA ARG A 32 -13.94 -21.01 3.80
C ARG A 32 -12.91 -20.87 2.69
N ILE A 33 -12.15 -19.77 2.68
CA ILE A 33 -11.09 -19.53 1.68
C ILE A 33 -9.81 -20.29 2.06
N LEU A 34 -9.58 -20.58 3.35
CA LEU A 34 -8.42 -21.33 3.84
C LEU A 34 -8.62 -22.86 3.86
N ASP A 35 -9.87 -23.36 3.77
CA ASP A 35 -10.20 -24.77 3.99
C ASP A 35 -10.10 -25.68 2.75
N PHE A 36 -10.02 -25.14 1.53
CA PHE A 36 -9.99 -25.94 0.28
C PHE A 36 -8.80 -25.51 -0.58
N PRO A 37 -7.64 -26.20 -0.62
CA PRO A 37 -7.33 -27.61 -0.38
C PRO A 37 -6.15 -27.84 0.60
N TYR A 38 -5.85 -26.88 1.47
CA TYR A 38 -4.59 -26.88 2.25
C TYR A 38 -4.60 -27.82 3.45
N ARG A 39 -5.77 -28.06 4.06
CA ARG A 39 -5.91 -28.89 5.27
C ARG A 39 -5.61 -30.38 5.06
N LYS A 40 -5.73 -30.89 3.84
CA LYS A 40 -5.61 -32.33 3.54
C LYS A 40 -4.21 -32.73 3.04
N LEU A 41 -3.42 -31.77 2.56
CA LEU A 41 -2.09 -31.98 1.98
C LEU A 41 -0.95 -31.55 2.91
N PHE A 42 -1.20 -30.61 3.80
CA PHE A 42 -0.23 -30.12 4.77
C PHE A 42 -0.89 -30.13 6.16
N GLY A 43 -0.35 -30.89 7.10
CA GLY A 43 -0.85 -30.91 8.49
C GLY A 43 -0.80 -29.51 9.13
N LEU A 44 -1.25 -29.40 10.38
CA LEU A 44 -1.29 -28.12 11.11
C LEU A 44 0.05 -27.35 11.07
N SER A 45 1.16 -28.09 11.11
CA SER A 45 2.53 -27.57 10.98
C SER A 45 2.83 -26.96 9.61
N GLY A 46 2.38 -27.58 8.52
CA GLY A 46 2.58 -27.12 7.15
C GLY A 46 1.71 -25.90 6.79
N GLN A 47 0.48 -25.84 7.30
CA GLN A 47 -0.37 -24.65 7.18
C GLN A 47 0.23 -23.44 7.93
N LEU A 48 0.81 -23.67 9.12
CA LEU A 48 1.56 -22.66 9.87
C LEU A 48 2.81 -22.17 9.12
N THR A 49 3.53 -23.06 8.43
CA THR A 49 4.73 -22.66 7.67
C THR A 49 4.36 -21.80 6.46
N ILE A 50 3.32 -22.20 5.71
CA ILE A 50 2.84 -21.43 4.56
C ILE A 50 2.33 -20.06 5.01
N ALA A 51 1.53 -20.01 6.08
CA ALA A 51 1.02 -18.76 6.64
C ALA A 51 2.16 -17.84 7.10
N SER A 52 3.18 -18.39 7.76
CA SER A 52 4.39 -17.66 8.16
C SER A 52 5.14 -17.12 6.94
N PHE A 53 5.32 -17.93 5.90
CA PHE A 53 6.04 -17.52 4.69
C PHE A 53 5.32 -16.39 3.94
N VAL A 54 4.00 -16.49 3.81
CA VAL A 54 3.17 -15.44 3.20
C VAL A 54 3.25 -14.14 4.03
N LEU A 55 3.20 -14.26 5.36
CA LEU A 55 3.36 -13.10 6.25
C LEU A 55 4.72 -12.43 6.04
N VAL A 56 5.81 -13.19 5.99
CA VAL A 56 7.16 -12.66 5.75
C VAL A 56 7.24 -11.94 4.40
N ILE A 57 6.69 -12.51 3.32
CA ILE A 57 6.65 -11.86 2.01
C ILE A 57 5.88 -10.54 2.07
N LEU A 58 4.73 -10.51 2.74
CA LEU A 58 3.93 -9.29 2.90
C LEU A 58 4.69 -8.22 3.68
N VAL A 59 5.40 -8.59 4.75
CA VAL A 59 6.24 -7.67 5.52
C VAL A 59 7.38 -7.12 4.66
N VAL A 60 8.07 -7.97 3.89
CA VAL A 60 9.14 -7.51 2.98
C VAL A 60 8.59 -6.58 1.92
N LYS A 61 7.45 -6.90 1.31
CA LYS A 61 6.76 -6.03 0.35
C LYS A 61 6.33 -4.70 0.97
N PHE A 62 5.87 -4.72 2.22
CA PHE A 62 5.51 -3.51 2.95
C PHE A 62 6.76 -2.62 3.16
N VAL A 63 7.83 -3.18 3.72
CA VAL A 63 9.09 -2.46 3.99
C VAL A 63 9.77 -1.97 2.71
N THR A 64 9.66 -2.69 1.61
CA THR A 64 10.24 -2.26 0.31
C THR A 64 9.35 -1.24 -0.40
N GLY A 65 8.03 -1.38 -0.31
CA GLY A 65 7.04 -0.49 -0.90
C GLY A 65 7.12 0.95 -0.38
N ILE A 66 7.64 1.16 0.84
CA ILE A 66 7.81 2.53 1.36
C ILE A 66 8.67 3.41 0.46
N ASN A 67 9.62 2.84 -0.30
CA ASN A 67 10.53 3.62 -1.15
C ASN A 67 9.82 4.29 -2.32
N THR A 68 8.60 3.87 -2.65
CA THR A 68 7.78 4.45 -3.72
C THR A 68 6.67 5.35 -3.21
N VAL A 69 6.48 5.44 -1.89
CA VAL A 69 5.44 6.28 -1.29
C VAL A 69 5.88 7.72 -1.24
N THR A 70 5.10 8.60 -1.86
CA THR A 70 5.31 10.04 -1.94
C THR A 70 3.98 10.80 -1.78
N LEU A 71 4.03 12.08 -1.42
CA LEU A 71 2.86 12.95 -1.50
C LEU A 71 2.55 13.28 -2.97
N ASP A 72 1.27 13.49 -3.27
CA ASP A 72 0.85 13.97 -4.58
C ASP A 72 1.43 15.39 -4.82
N PRO A 73 2.13 15.63 -5.95
CA PRO A 73 2.71 16.93 -6.27
C PRO A 73 1.70 18.09 -6.37
N MET A 74 0.44 17.81 -6.68
CA MET A 74 -0.59 18.83 -6.91
C MET A 74 -1.35 19.18 -5.65
N THR A 75 -1.75 18.18 -4.88
CA THR A 75 -2.53 18.38 -3.64
C THR A 75 -1.63 18.49 -2.42
N CYS A 76 -0.39 18.01 -2.51
CA CYS A 76 0.53 17.83 -1.40
C CYS A 76 -0.03 16.89 -0.32
N GLU A 77 -0.95 16.00 -0.67
CA GLU A 77 -1.59 15.06 0.25
C GLU A 77 -1.07 13.64 0.02
N LEU A 78 -1.15 12.81 1.06
CA LEU A 78 -0.81 11.40 0.95
C LEU A 78 -2.01 10.64 0.37
N ALA A 79 -1.77 9.77 -0.60
CA ALA A 79 -2.82 8.91 -1.12
C ALA A 79 -3.43 8.04 -0.01
N TRP A 80 -4.74 7.79 -0.09
CA TRP A 80 -5.46 6.99 0.91
C TRP A 80 -4.91 5.55 1.04
N VAL A 81 -4.38 4.99 -0.06
CA VAL A 81 -3.73 3.67 -0.06
C VAL A 81 -2.42 3.67 0.73
N ASP A 82 -1.75 4.81 0.75
CA ASP A 82 -0.44 4.97 1.39
C ASP A 82 -0.55 5.39 2.86
N THR A 83 -1.77 5.65 3.34
CA THR A 83 -2.01 6.05 4.73
C THR A 83 -1.58 4.96 5.72
N VAL A 84 -1.50 3.70 5.29
CA VAL A 84 -0.98 2.56 6.08
C VAL A 84 0.50 2.77 6.48
N TYR A 85 1.25 3.54 5.70
CA TYR A 85 2.66 3.86 5.97
C TYR A 85 2.86 5.06 6.90
N LYS A 86 1.82 5.90 7.08
CA LYS A 86 1.81 7.10 7.95
C LYS A 86 2.32 6.83 9.39
N PRO A 87 1.94 5.75 10.11
CA PRO A 87 2.38 5.56 11.50
C PRO A 87 3.87 5.24 11.65
N PHE A 88 4.47 4.52 10.70
CA PHE A 88 5.82 3.96 10.86
C PHE A 88 6.91 4.66 10.03
N HIS A 89 6.53 5.40 9.00
CA HIS A 89 7.49 5.85 7.98
C HIS A 89 7.39 7.33 7.58
N LYS A 90 6.84 8.20 8.42
CA LYS A 90 6.66 9.65 8.14
C LYS A 90 7.89 10.32 7.53
N GLN A 91 9.05 10.16 8.17
CA GLN A 91 10.31 10.76 7.71
C GLN A 91 10.75 10.23 6.34
N ARG A 92 10.52 8.94 6.07
CA ARG A 92 10.87 8.32 4.80
C ARG A 92 9.96 8.83 3.67
N ILE A 93 8.66 8.96 3.95
CA ILE A 93 7.69 9.54 3.01
C ILE A 93 8.09 10.97 2.64
N LEU A 94 8.44 11.80 3.62
CA LEU A 94 8.89 13.18 3.37
C LEU A 94 10.20 13.22 2.57
N ALA A 95 11.18 12.36 2.89
CA ALA A 95 12.44 12.29 2.16
C ALA A 95 12.24 11.83 0.70
N ASN A 96 11.44 10.80 0.47
CA ASN A 96 11.08 10.33 -0.87
C ASN A 96 10.36 11.43 -1.65
N THR A 97 9.39 12.08 -0.99
CA THR A 97 8.62 13.18 -1.59
C THR A 97 9.55 14.34 -1.98
N GLN A 98 10.46 14.74 -1.11
CA GLN A 98 11.43 15.79 -1.40
C GLN A 98 12.29 15.44 -2.61
N SER A 99 12.81 14.21 -2.67
CA SER A 99 13.60 13.74 -3.80
C SER A 99 12.80 13.75 -5.11
N GLU A 100 11.59 13.17 -5.08
CA GLU A 100 10.74 13.03 -6.26
C GLU A 100 10.23 14.38 -6.78
N LEU A 101 9.78 15.26 -5.89
CA LEU A 101 9.35 16.61 -6.24
C LEU A 101 10.49 17.47 -6.78
N THR A 102 11.71 17.33 -6.24
CA THR A 102 12.89 18.04 -6.76
C THR A 102 13.22 17.58 -8.18
N LYS A 103 13.17 16.28 -8.43
CA LYS A 103 13.37 15.69 -9.76
C LYS A 103 12.29 16.16 -10.75
N LEU A 104 11.02 16.06 -10.36
CA LEU A 104 9.89 16.55 -11.17
C LEU A 104 10.01 18.05 -11.47
N MET A 105 10.39 18.86 -10.49
CA MET A 105 10.62 20.30 -10.72
C MET A 105 11.70 20.53 -11.78
N ALA A 106 12.82 19.82 -11.69
CA ALA A 106 13.92 19.93 -12.65
C ALA A 106 13.49 19.50 -14.07
N GLU A 107 12.74 18.41 -14.19
CA GLU A 107 12.20 17.92 -15.47
C GLU A 107 11.24 18.93 -16.10
N LYS A 108 10.30 19.48 -15.32
CA LYS A 108 9.32 20.48 -15.79
C LYS A 108 10.00 21.78 -16.17
N GLN A 109 10.99 22.23 -15.40
CA GLN A 109 11.80 23.41 -15.71
C GLN A 109 12.60 23.20 -17.02
N THR A 110 13.17 22.02 -17.21
CA THR A 110 13.89 21.66 -18.42
C THR A 110 12.94 21.66 -19.63
N ALA A 111 11.75 21.07 -19.49
CA ALA A 111 10.75 21.05 -20.55
C ALA A 111 10.29 22.47 -20.93
N LEU A 112 10.02 23.33 -19.94
CA LEU A 112 9.69 24.74 -20.16
C LEU A 112 10.80 25.49 -20.89
N TRP A 113 12.05 25.31 -20.46
CA TRP A 113 13.21 25.93 -21.11
C TRP A 113 13.34 25.49 -22.58
N GLN A 114 13.16 24.20 -22.86
CA GLN A 114 13.19 23.68 -24.21
C GLN A 114 12.05 24.28 -25.06
N ILE A 115 10.83 24.34 -24.53
CA ILE A 115 9.68 24.92 -25.25
C ILE A 115 9.91 26.40 -25.55
N ASN A 116 10.40 27.17 -24.57
CA ASN A 116 10.69 28.59 -24.73
C ASN A 116 11.81 28.84 -25.76
N ALA A 117 12.78 27.93 -25.84
CA ALA A 117 13.83 27.92 -26.86
C ALA A 117 13.32 27.46 -28.25
N GLY A 118 12.03 27.19 -28.42
CA GLY A 118 11.46 26.65 -29.65
C GLY A 118 11.94 25.24 -29.95
N ARG A 119 12.26 24.46 -28.90
CA ARG A 119 12.73 23.07 -29.01
C ARG A 119 11.74 22.07 -28.42
N ASN A 120 11.70 20.88 -29.00
CA ASN A 120 10.85 19.80 -28.50
C ASN A 120 11.41 19.25 -27.17
N PRO A 121 10.64 19.25 -26.07
CA PRO A 121 11.07 18.77 -24.75
C PRO A 121 11.23 17.24 -24.64
N PHE A 122 10.73 16.47 -25.60
CA PHE A 122 10.71 15.02 -25.52
C PHE A 122 12.01 14.38 -26.05
N PRO A 123 12.57 13.38 -25.35
CA PRO A 123 13.75 12.67 -25.81
C PRO A 123 13.45 11.94 -27.13
N SER A 124 14.27 12.17 -28.16
CA SER A 124 14.19 11.47 -29.44
C SER A 124 15.16 10.30 -29.44
N THR A 125 14.65 9.08 -29.60
CA THR A 125 15.44 7.84 -29.56
C THR A 125 16.01 7.40 -30.93
N GLY A 126 15.99 8.25 -31.97
CA GLY A 126 16.48 7.82 -33.29
C GLY A 126 17.04 8.92 -34.20
N ASN A 127 18.10 8.54 -34.93
CA ASN A 127 18.59 9.21 -36.13
C ASN A 127 17.60 8.97 -37.29
N GLY A 128 16.61 9.85 -37.41
CA GLY A 128 15.59 9.84 -38.49
C GLY A 128 14.80 11.15 -38.45
N ASN A 129 13.71 11.29 -39.23
CA ASN A 129 12.88 12.51 -39.33
C ASN A 129 12.47 13.17 -37.99
N VAL A 130 12.56 12.44 -36.87
CA VAL A 130 12.38 12.92 -35.49
C VAL A 130 13.48 13.91 -35.05
N ALA A 131 14.70 13.83 -35.61
CA ALA A 131 15.74 14.84 -35.44
C ALA A 131 15.36 16.19 -36.06
N GLY A 132 14.49 16.19 -37.09
CA GLY A 132 13.89 17.38 -37.69
C GLY A 132 12.78 18.01 -36.84
N ALA A 133 12.10 17.20 -36.01
CA ALA A 133 11.12 17.67 -35.03
C ALA A 133 11.76 18.29 -33.76
N LYS A 134 13.08 18.54 -33.78
CA LYS A 134 13.78 19.26 -32.70
C LYS A 134 13.28 20.69 -32.54
N ARG A 135 12.76 21.33 -33.60
CA ARG A 135 12.20 22.68 -33.55
C ARG A 135 10.69 22.63 -33.49
N ILE A 136 10.12 23.39 -32.57
CA ILE A 136 8.68 23.53 -32.38
C ILE A 136 8.27 24.99 -32.60
N ASN A 137 7.03 25.19 -33.02
CA ASN A 137 6.42 26.51 -33.01
C ASN A 137 5.71 26.72 -31.66
N LYS A 138 6.31 27.53 -30.77
CA LYS A 138 5.77 27.82 -29.43
C LYS A 138 4.39 28.48 -29.45
N ASP A 139 4.05 29.19 -30.53
CA ASP A 139 2.79 29.92 -30.68
C ASP A 139 1.64 29.00 -31.08
N LYS A 140 1.94 27.76 -31.47
CA LYS A 140 0.91 26.75 -31.73
C LYS A 140 0.17 26.46 -30.44
N PHE A 141 -1.17 26.39 -30.54
CA PHE A 141 -2.07 26.16 -29.40
C PHE A 141 -1.60 25.06 -28.44
N PHE A 142 -1.17 23.92 -28.97
CA PHE A 142 -0.66 22.81 -28.16
C PHE A 142 0.51 23.22 -27.26
N TRP A 143 1.56 23.86 -27.82
CA TRP A 143 2.77 24.21 -27.08
C TRP A 143 2.52 25.35 -26.09
N ARG A 144 1.67 26.32 -26.47
CA ARG A 144 1.24 27.40 -25.57
C ARG A 144 0.47 26.85 -24.36
N SER A 145 -0.54 26.01 -24.60
CA SER A 145 -1.32 25.39 -23.53
C SER A 145 -0.47 24.45 -22.66
N TYR A 146 0.44 23.71 -23.27
CA TYR A 146 1.35 22.82 -22.56
C TYR A 146 2.32 23.59 -21.66
N ALA A 147 2.92 24.69 -22.15
CA ALA A 147 3.78 25.55 -21.35
C ALA A 147 3.03 26.16 -20.14
N VAL A 148 1.80 26.64 -20.35
CA VAL A 148 0.97 27.18 -19.25
C VAL A 148 0.67 26.10 -18.21
N ASN A 149 0.35 24.87 -18.64
CA ASN A 149 0.13 23.77 -17.71
C ASN A 149 1.41 23.41 -16.95
N LEU A 150 2.55 23.28 -17.64
CA LEU A 150 3.83 23.02 -16.99
C LEU A 150 4.19 24.08 -15.94
N GLU A 151 3.86 25.34 -16.20
CA GLU A 151 4.08 26.42 -15.24
C GLU A 151 3.18 26.29 -14.01
N LYS A 152 1.89 25.96 -14.19
CA LYS A 152 0.98 25.66 -13.08
C LYS A 152 1.47 24.49 -12.23
N GLU A 153 1.87 23.39 -12.88
CA GLU A 153 2.41 22.20 -12.21
C GLU A 153 3.68 22.54 -11.43
N ARG A 154 4.60 23.31 -12.02
CA ARG A 154 5.84 23.76 -11.34
C ARG A 154 5.51 24.60 -10.11
N VAL A 155 4.55 25.52 -10.20
CA VAL A 155 4.14 26.35 -9.06
C VAL A 155 3.55 25.48 -7.95
N ALA A 156 2.69 24.52 -8.28
CA ALA A 156 2.14 23.57 -7.31
C ALA A 156 3.24 22.75 -6.60
N ILE A 157 4.16 22.16 -7.37
CA ILE A 157 5.31 21.41 -6.86
C ILE A 157 6.17 22.29 -5.93
N SER A 158 6.47 23.53 -6.35
CA SER A 158 7.26 24.46 -5.53
C SER A 158 6.57 24.83 -4.22
N THR A 159 5.24 24.92 -4.24
CA THR A 159 4.42 25.21 -3.07
C THR A 159 4.44 24.01 -2.12
N CYS A 160 4.30 22.80 -2.64
CA CYS A 160 4.39 21.59 -1.83
C CYS A 160 5.79 21.43 -1.21
N LEU A 161 6.86 21.62 -1.99
CA LEU A 161 8.24 21.58 -1.50
C LEU A 161 8.49 22.58 -0.36
N ARG A 162 7.92 23.79 -0.44
CA ARG A 162 8.00 24.80 0.63
C ARG A 162 7.25 24.39 1.90
N ARG A 163 6.21 23.56 1.77
CA ARG A 163 5.41 23.07 2.91
C ARG A 163 6.04 21.84 3.58
N LEU A 164 6.86 21.06 2.87
CA LEU A 164 7.48 19.83 3.39
C LEU A 164 8.15 19.97 4.77
N PRO A 165 8.94 21.03 5.07
CA PRO A 165 9.61 21.16 6.36
C PRO A 165 8.66 21.29 7.54
N THR A 166 7.47 21.86 7.32
CA THR A 166 6.43 22.06 8.34
C THR A 166 5.22 21.15 8.10
N TYR A 167 5.37 20.11 7.29
CA TYR A 167 4.26 19.25 6.89
C TYR A 167 3.82 18.37 8.06
N SER A 168 2.57 18.55 8.52
CA SER A 168 1.96 17.68 9.51
C SER A 168 1.09 16.61 8.84
N PHE A 169 1.31 15.38 9.27
CA PHE A 169 0.48 14.23 8.93
C PHE A 169 -0.69 14.19 9.93
N ASP A 170 -1.54 15.20 9.94
CA ASP A 170 -2.78 15.20 10.71
C ASP A 170 -3.89 14.41 9.97
#